data_AF-A0A935FQJ7-F1
#
_entry.id   AF-A0A935FQJ7-F1
#
_cell.length_a   1.000
_cell.length_b   1.000
_cell.length_c   1.000
_cell.angle_alpha   90.00
_cell.angle_beta   90.00
_cell.angle_gamma   90.00
#
_symmetry.space_group_name_H-M   'P 1'
#
loop_
_entity.id
_entity.type
_entity.pdbx_description
1 polymer ?
#
loop_
_entity_poly.entity_id
_entity_poly.type
_entity_poly.pdbx_seq_one_letter_code
_entity_poly.pdbx_strand_id
1 'polypeptide(L)'
;MENYFRNIFGTRAKPYSGEFVERSFRTLSIYLRELLSLTSGELPKNFLITFPKIETAGQVDGLTAELSKLEKTLSLPEGCLHIEIMVETTKSLLNQQGQFALPLIAKAGNGESGQLTLAHLIIQPSLASLQSIRRCNISHAILHAT
;
A
#
# COMPACT_ATOMS: atom_id res chain seq x y z
N MET A 1 -2.35 2.44 21.66
CA MET A 1 -1.64 2.22 20.38
C MET A 1 -0.72 0.98 20.42
N GLU A 2 -0.26 0.57 21.61
CA GLU A 2 0.74 -0.50 21.83
C GLU A 2 0.28 -1.95 21.52
N ASN A 3 -1.01 -2.18 21.21
CA ASN A 3 -1.57 -3.52 20.99
C ASN A 3 -2.06 -3.81 19.54
N TYR A 4 -1.94 -2.86 18.61
CA TYR A 4 -2.48 -3.04 17.24
C TYR A 4 -1.65 -4.03 16.38
N PHE A 5 -0.39 -4.22 16.74
CA PHE A 5 0.56 -5.07 16.01
C PHE A 5 0.65 -6.51 16.51
N ARG A 6 0.01 -6.84 17.64
CA ARG A 6 -0.05 -8.23 18.11
C ARG A 6 -1.05 -8.98 17.23
N ASN A 7 -0.53 -9.90 16.41
CA ASN A 7 -1.27 -10.75 15.48
C ASN A 7 -1.98 -9.98 14.36
N ILE A 8 -1.19 -9.47 13.40
CA ILE A 8 -1.71 -9.04 12.10
C ILE A 8 -2.13 -10.30 11.32
N PHE A 9 -3.37 -10.33 10.84
CA PHE A 9 -3.85 -11.35 9.92
C PHE A 9 -4.20 -10.67 8.61
N GLY A 10 -3.94 -11.29 7.46
CA GLY A 10 -4.09 -10.55 6.22
C GLY A 10 -3.86 -11.35 4.96
N THR A 11 -4.12 -10.69 3.84
CA THR A 11 -3.84 -11.21 2.51
C THR A 11 -2.95 -10.27 1.73
N ARG A 12 -2.04 -10.83 0.93
CA ARG A 12 -1.24 -10.05 0.00
C ARG A 12 -1.94 -9.99 -1.34
N ALA A 13 -2.35 -8.80 -1.74
CA ALA A 13 -2.96 -8.56 -3.04
C ALA A 13 -1.91 -8.52 -4.16
N LYS A 14 -2.39 -8.58 -5.41
CA LYS A 14 -1.51 -8.33 -6.58
C LYS A 14 -1.09 -6.85 -6.61
N PRO A 15 0.06 -6.54 -7.26
CA PRO A 15 0.51 -5.16 -7.41
C PRO A 15 -0.59 -4.25 -7.98
N TYR A 16 -0.73 -3.06 -7.40
CA TYR A 16 -1.65 -2.03 -7.87
C TYR A 16 -0.97 -1.15 -8.92
N SER A 17 -0.68 -1.73 -10.09
CA SER A 17 0.03 -1.03 -11.17
C SER A 17 -0.32 -1.61 -12.54
N GLY A 18 -0.52 -0.74 -13.53
CA GLY A 18 -0.72 -1.12 -14.93
C GLY A 18 -1.88 -2.09 -15.14
N GLU A 19 -1.65 -3.13 -15.93
CA GLU A 19 -2.65 -4.17 -16.28
C GLU A 19 -3.11 -5.03 -15.08
N PHE A 20 -2.43 -4.96 -13.94
CA PHE A 20 -2.76 -5.79 -12.78
C PHE A 20 -3.85 -5.20 -11.88
N VAL A 21 -4.20 -3.92 -12.04
CA VAL A 21 -5.17 -3.21 -11.18
C VAL A 21 -6.52 -3.93 -11.14
N GLU A 22 -7.12 -4.15 -12.30
CA GLU A 22 -8.45 -4.78 -12.40
C GLU A 22 -8.44 -6.19 -11.82
N ARG A 23 -7.43 -6.99 -12.17
CA ARG A 23 -7.30 -8.36 -11.67
C ARG A 23 -7.08 -8.40 -10.16
N SER A 24 -6.28 -7.46 -9.62
CA SER A 24 -6.02 -7.37 -8.18
C SER A 24 -7.31 -7.14 -7.40
N PHE A 25 -8.09 -6.14 -7.81
CA PHE A 25 -9.36 -5.82 -7.15
C PHE A 25 -10.43 -6.88 -7.37
N ARG A 26 -10.48 -7.51 -8.55
CA ARG A 26 -11.40 -8.63 -8.78
C ARG A 26 -11.13 -9.79 -7.82
N THR A 27 -9.87 -10.22 -7.70
CA THR A 27 -9.52 -11.30 -6.77
C THR A 27 -9.76 -10.90 -5.32
N LEU A 28 -9.41 -9.67 -4.94
CA LEU A 28 -9.64 -9.15 -3.59
C LEU A 28 -11.15 -9.12 -3.26
N SER A 29 -11.99 -8.68 -4.20
CA SER A 29 -13.44 -8.64 -4.00
C SER A 29 -14.04 -10.03 -3.79
N ILE A 30 -13.59 -11.04 -4.54
CA ILE A 30 -14.02 -12.43 -4.37
C ILE A 30 -13.59 -12.94 -3.00
N TYR A 31 -12.31 -12.73 -2.65
CA TYR A 31 -11.77 -13.14 -1.35
C TYR A 31 -12.54 -12.52 -0.18
N LEU A 32 -12.81 -11.22 -0.21
CA LEU A 32 -13.53 -10.53 0.87
C LEU A 32 -14.98 -11.00 0.95
N ARG A 33 -15.66 -11.25 -0.17
CA ARG A 33 -17.02 -11.82 -0.14
C ARG A 33 -17.06 -13.18 0.53
N GLU A 34 -16.14 -14.07 0.16
CA GLU A 34 -16.04 -15.40 0.77
C GLU A 34 -15.68 -15.31 2.25
N LEU A 35 -14.72 -14.43 2.61
CA LEU A 35 -14.34 -14.20 4.00
C LEU A 35 -15.55 -13.75 4.83
N LEU A 36 -16.27 -12.72 4.37
CA LEU A 36 -17.45 -12.20 5.07
C LEU A 36 -18.58 -13.22 5.16
N SER A 37 -18.76 -14.07 4.13
CA SER A 37 -19.71 -15.18 4.17
C SER A 37 -19.39 -16.17 5.31
N LEU A 38 -18.10 -16.51 5.47
CA LEU A 38 -17.63 -17.43 6.50
C LEU A 38 -17.63 -16.83 7.92
N THR A 39 -17.56 -15.50 8.03
CA THR A 39 -17.47 -14.77 9.31
C THR A 39 -18.75 -14.05 9.70
N SER A 40 -19.88 -14.35 9.05
CA SER A 40 -21.17 -13.70 9.31
C SER A 40 -21.15 -12.17 9.14
N GLY A 41 -20.36 -11.68 8.18
CA GLY A 41 -20.24 -10.27 7.84
C GLY A 41 -19.19 -9.49 8.64
N GLU A 42 -18.41 -10.14 9.50
CA GLU A 42 -17.39 -9.47 10.31
C GLU A 42 -15.98 -9.68 9.76
N LEU A 43 -15.16 -8.63 9.69
CA LEU A 43 -13.75 -8.77 9.37
C LEU A 43 -12.98 -9.33 10.59
N PRO A 44 -11.98 -10.20 10.39
CA PRO A 44 -11.09 -10.61 11.47
C PRO A 44 -10.44 -9.40 12.17
N LYS A 45 -10.22 -9.50 13.49
CA LYS A 45 -9.49 -8.46 14.22
C LYS A 45 -8.10 -8.27 13.62
N ASN A 46 -7.68 -7.02 13.47
CA ASN A 46 -6.40 -6.62 12.88
C ASN A 46 -6.19 -7.16 11.45
N PHE A 47 -7.26 -7.24 10.65
CA PHE A 47 -7.17 -7.61 9.25
C PHE A 47 -6.49 -6.51 8.41
N LEU A 48 -5.45 -6.88 7.67
CA LEU A 48 -4.69 -6.00 6.80
C LEU A 48 -4.56 -6.57 5.38
N ILE A 49 -4.62 -5.68 4.39
CA ILE A 49 -4.39 -6.04 2.98
C ILE A 49 -3.05 -5.46 2.56
N THR A 50 -2.11 -6.32 2.19
CA THR A 50 -0.76 -5.89 1.79
C THR A 50 -0.68 -5.71 0.28
N PHE A 51 -0.29 -4.51 -0.17
CA PHE A 51 -0.09 -4.19 -1.59
C PHE A 51 1.40 -4.00 -1.91
N PRO A 52 1.99 -4.83 -2.78
CA PRO A 52 3.37 -4.65 -3.21
C PRO A 52 3.51 -3.58 -4.30
N LYS A 53 4.73 -3.06 -4.47
CA LYS A 53 5.12 -2.17 -5.59
C LYS A 53 4.35 -0.87 -5.67
N ILE A 54 3.97 -0.30 -4.54
CA ILE A 54 3.45 1.06 -4.51
C ILE A 54 4.62 2.03 -4.66
N GLU A 55 4.60 2.84 -5.72
CA GLU A 55 5.70 3.74 -6.06
C GLU A 55 5.38 5.22 -5.82
N THR A 56 4.11 5.61 -5.83
CA THR A 56 3.71 7.02 -5.79
C THR A 56 2.52 7.26 -4.87
N ALA A 57 2.40 8.49 -4.36
CA ALA A 57 1.24 8.93 -3.57
C ALA A 57 -0.07 8.80 -4.35
N GLY A 58 -0.08 9.13 -5.66
CA GLY A 58 -1.27 8.99 -6.49
C GLY A 58 -1.76 7.55 -6.65
N GLN A 59 -0.86 6.55 -6.55
CA GLN A 59 -1.29 5.15 -6.48
C GLN A 59 -2.00 4.84 -5.16
N VAL A 60 -1.56 5.43 -4.05
CA VAL A 60 -2.23 5.27 -2.75
C VAL A 60 -3.59 5.96 -2.75
N ASP A 61 -3.70 7.16 -3.33
CA ASP A 61 -4.98 7.87 -3.46
C ASP A 61 -5.98 7.04 -4.29
N GLY A 62 -5.53 6.51 -5.44
CA GLY A 62 -6.37 5.64 -6.25
C GLY A 62 -6.77 4.35 -5.52
N LEU A 63 -5.83 3.76 -4.78
CA LEU A 63 -6.07 2.52 -4.03
C LEU A 63 -7.10 2.72 -2.92
N THR A 64 -6.98 3.77 -2.12
CA THR A 64 -7.93 4.11 -1.03
C THR A 64 -9.33 4.45 -1.58
N ALA A 65 -9.40 5.15 -2.72
CA ALA A 65 -10.65 5.40 -3.40
C ALA A 65 -11.36 4.12 -3.87
N GLU A 66 -10.62 3.16 -4.44
CA GLU A 66 -11.18 1.86 -4.85
C GLU A 66 -11.59 0.99 -3.66
N LEU A 67 -10.83 1.03 -2.55
CA LEU A 67 -11.22 0.34 -1.31
C LEU A 67 -12.51 0.91 -0.72
N SER A 68 -12.67 2.23 -0.74
CA SER A 68 -13.90 2.90 -0.29
C SER A 68 -15.13 2.48 -1.12
N LYS A 69 -14.96 2.25 -2.43
CA LYS A 69 -16.03 1.68 -3.28
C LYS A 69 -16.32 0.22 -2.93
N LEU A 70 -15.29 -0.55 -2.60
CA LEU A 70 -15.41 -1.94 -2.23
C LEU A 70 -16.12 -2.10 -0.88
N GLU A 71 -15.80 -1.26 0.11
CA GLU A 71 -16.49 -1.19 1.41
C GLU A 71 -18.00 -0.98 1.20
N LYS A 72 -18.38 0.01 0.38
CA LYS A 72 -19.78 0.26 0.03
C LYS A 72 -20.45 -0.93 -0.64
N THR A 73 -19.76 -1.58 -1.57
CA THR A 73 -20.27 -2.76 -2.29
C THR A 73 -20.48 -3.96 -1.36
N LEU A 74 -19.66 -4.07 -0.31
CA LEU A 74 -19.72 -5.15 0.68
C LEU A 74 -20.52 -4.77 1.94
N SER A 75 -21.13 -3.58 1.98
CA SER A 75 -21.84 -3.03 3.15
C SER A 75 -20.99 -2.98 4.42
N LEU A 76 -19.69 -2.70 4.25
CA LEU A 76 -18.75 -2.52 5.35
C LEU A 76 -18.71 -1.06 5.84
N PRO A 77 -18.33 -0.82 7.11
CA PRO A 77 -18.05 0.52 7.59
C PRO A 77 -16.96 1.20 6.76
N GLU A 78 -17.10 2.51 6.54
CA GLU A 78 -16.10 3.30 5.82
C GLU A 78 -14.76 3.28 6.56
N GLY A 79 -13.68 3.07 5.81
CA GLY A 79 -12.31 3.06 6.32
C GLY A 79 -11.92 1.79 7.08
N CYS A 80 -12.76 0.76 7.13
CA CYS A 80 -12.42 -0.46 7.87
C CYS A 80 -11.42 -1.37 7.15
N LEU A 81 -11.28 -1.26 5.82
CA LEU A 81 -10.29 -2.00 5.05
C LEU A 81 -8.93 -1.32 5.14
N HIS A 82 -8.19 -1.71 6.17
CA HIS A 82 -6.84 -1.23 6.39
C HIS A 82 -5.84 -1.86 5.41
N ILE A 83 -4.88 -1.04 4.97
CA ILE A 83 -3.81 -1.48 4.07
C ILE A 83 -2.43 -1.34 4.68
N GLU A 84 -1.58 -2.26 4.24
CA GLU A 84 -0.13 -2.19 4.34
C GLU A 84 0.45 -2.04 2.94
N ILE A 85 1.42 -1.16 2.75
CA ILE A 85 2.15 -1.07 1.47
C ILE A 85 3.57 -1.60 1.63
N MET A 86 4.05 -2.30 0.59
CA MET A 86 5.46 -2.66 0.49
C MET A 86 6.20 -1.64 -0.36
N VAL A 87 7.13 -0.94 0.27
CA VAL A 87 8.02 0.02 -0.38
C VAL A 87 9.24 -0.78 -0.84
N GLU A 88 9.28 -1.12 -2.13
CA GLU A 88 10.27 -2.07 -2.65
C GLU A 88 11.06 -1.60 -3.88
N THR A 89 10.74 -0.42 -4.42
CA THR A 89 11.41 0.12 -5.61
C THR A 89 12.16 1.42 -5.30
N THR A 90 13.20 1.72 -6.07
CA THR A 90 13.93 3.00 -5.94
C THR A 90 13.00 4.20 -6.08
N LYS A 91 11.99 4.09 -6.96
CA LYS A 91 10.98 5.15 -7.16
C LYS A 91 10.09 5.36 -5.95
N SER A 92 9.78 4.30 -5.20
CA SER A 92 9.04 4.39 -3.94
C SER A 92 9.86 5.06 -2.81
N LEU A 93 11.19 5.10 -2.95
CA LEU A 93 12.09 5.77 -2.04
C LEU A 93 12.35 7.23 -2.44
N LEU A 94 12.64 7.50 -3.71
CA LEU A 94 13.03 8.80 -4.22
C LEU A 94 12.11 9.25 -5.36
N ASN A 95 11.59 10.48 -5.26
CA ASN A 95 10.86 11.12 -6.34
C ASN A 95 11.82 11.63 -7.45
N GLN A 96 11.26 12.18 -8.53
CA GLN A 96 12.05 12.70 -9.65
C GLN A 96 12.98 13.87 -9.27
N GLN A 97 12.71 14.52 -8.14
CA GLN A 97 13.49 15.60 -7.56
C GLN A 97 14.57 15.11 -6.57
N GLY A 98 14.72 13.78 -6.39
CA GLY A 98 15.69 13.20 -5.46
C GLY A 98 15.30 13.31 -3.98
N GLN A 99 14.03 13.60 -3.68
CA GLN A 99 13.51 13.71 -2.32
C GLN A 99 12.82 12.41 -1.89
N PHE A 100 12.79 12.15 -0.58
CA PHE A 100 12.08 10.99 -0.04
C PHE A 100 10.58 11.04 -0.35
N ALA A 101 10.06 10.01 -1.03
CA ALA A 101 8.65 9.92 -1.41
C ALA A 101 7.74 9.42 -0.26
N LEU A 102 8.33 8.75 0.74
CA LEU A 102 7.60 8.15 1.87
C LEU A 102 6.68 9.11 2.64
N PRO A 103 7.07 10.36 2.97
CA PRO A 103 6.18 11.28 3.66
C PRO A 103 4.94 11.65 2.82
N LEU A 104 5.08 11.74 1.50
CA LEU A 104 3.97 12.02 0.59
C LEU A 104 3.02 10.82 0.49
N ILE A 105 3.59 9.61 0.40
CA ILE A 105 2.84 8.35 0.40
C ILE A 105 2.07 8.16 1.71
N ALA A 106 2.71 8.43 2.85
CA ALA A 106 2.07 8.36 4.16
C ALA A 106 0.92 9.38 4.29
N LYS A 107 1.12 10.61 3.80
CA LYS A 107 0.08 11.64 3.80
C LYS A 107 -1.12 11.26 2.94
N ALA A 108 -0.90 10.71 1.75
CA ALA A 108 -1.96 10.21 0.87
C ALA A 108 -2.79 9.10 1.52
N GLY A 109 -2.11 8.15 2.17
CA GLY A 109 -2.77 7.06 2.88
C GLY A 109 -3.54 7.47 4.14
N ASN A 110 -3.14 8.59 4.76
CA ASN A 110 -3.83 9.24 5.87
C ASN A 110 -4.90 10.25 5.40
N GLY A 111 -5.39 10.12 4.15
CA GLY A 111 -6.50 10.92 3.62
C GLY A 111 -7.80 10.76 4.43
N GLU A 112 -8.94 11.20 3.87
CA GLU A 112 -10.20 11.34 4.63
C GLU A 112 -10.63 10.07 5.40
N SER A 113 -10.44 8.89 4.81
CA SER A 113 -10.81 7.60 5.43
C SER A 113 -9.67 6.93 6.23
N GLY A 114 -8.44 7.45 6.19
CA GLY A 114 -7.31 6.99 7.03
C GLY A 114 -6.92 5.51 6.90
N GLN A 115 -7.04 4.90 5.72
CA GLN A 115 -6.90 3.44 5.53
C GLN A 115 -5.45 2.92 5.54
N LEU A 116 -4.45 3.76 5.30
CA LEU A 116 -3.05 3.34 5.38
C LEU A 116 -2.62 3.22 6.83
N THR A 117 -2.54 1.98 7.31
CA THR A 117 -2.11 1.73 8.70
C THR A 117 -0.60 1.56 8.77
N LEU A 118 0.01 0.92 7.76
CA LEU A 118 1.42 0.52 7.78
C LEU A 118 2.13 0.66 6.44
N ALA A 119 3.42 1.01 6.50
CA ALA A 119 4.32 0.94 5.36
C ALA A 119 5.53 0.11 5.76
N HIS A 120 5.73 -1.03 5.11
CA HIS A 120 6.87 -1.90 5.36
C HIS A 120 7.91 -1.71 4.24
N LEU A 121 9.12 -1.33 4.64
CA LEU A 121 10.23 -1.14 3.70
C LEU A 121 10.88 -2.50 3.42
N ILE A 122 10.74 -2.98 2.19
CA ILE A 122 11.38 -4.21 1.75
C ILE A 122 12.18 -3.87 0.49
N ILE A 123 13.45 -3.53 0.65
CA ILE A 123 14.32 -3.29 -0.50
C ILE A 123 14.57 -4.63 -1.18
N GLN A 124 13.84 -4.93 -2.25
CA GLN A 124 14.20 -6.01 -3.16
C GLN A 124 15.22 -5.47 -4.17
N PRO A 125 16.49 -5.92 -4.13
CA PRO A 125 17.44 -5.56 -5.16
C PRO A 125 17.03 -6.24 -6.47
N SER A 126 16.34 -5.50 -7.34
CA SER A 126 16.13 -5.90 -8.73
C SER A 126 17.14 -5.18 -9.62
N LEU A 127 17.55 -5.82 -10.72
CA LEU A 127 18.49 -5.22 -11.68
C LEU A 127 17.98 -3.87 -12.23
N ALA A 128 16.65 -3.73 -12.38
CA ALA A 128 15.99 -2.49 -12.78
C ALA A 128 16.11 -1.39 -11.71
N SER A 129 16.02 -1.73 -10.42
CA SER A 129 16.20 -0.80 -9.31
C SER A 129 17.64 -0.23 -9.28
N LEU A 130 18.65 -1.08 -9.54
CA LEU A 130 20.07 -0.69 -9.61
C LEU A 130 20.37 0.23 -10.80
N GLN A 131 19.75 -0.01 -11.96
CA GLN A 131 19.89 0.89 -13.13
C GLN A 131 19.27 2.26 -12.88
N SER A 132 18.16 2.34 -12.15
CA SER A 132 17.53 3.62 -11.80
C SER A 132 18.34 4.41 -10.78
N ILE A 133 18.99 3.72 -9.82
CA ILE A 133 19.96 4.31 -8.89
C ILE A 133 21.12 4.94 -9.66
N ARG A 134 21.67 4.26 -10.68
CA ARG A 134 22.76 4.82 -11.51
C ARG A 134 22.37 6.06 -12.33
N ARG A 135 21.08 6.26 -12.62
CA ARG A 135 20.58 7.44 -13.35
C ARG A 135 20.25 8.62 -12.43
N CYS A 136 19.91 8.35 -11.17
CA CYS A 136 19.77 9.41 -10.17
C CYS A 136 21.18 9.81 -9.72
N ASN A 137 21.56 11.07 -9.89
CA ASN A 137 22.86 11.58 -9.43
C ASN A 137 22.82 11.71 -7.89
N ILE A 138 22.92 10.57 -7.18
CA ILE A 138 22.70 10.46 -5.72
C ILE A 138 23.79 11.20 -4.91
N SER A 139 24.85 11.69 -5.56
CA SER A 139 25.91 12.47 -4.92
C SER A 139 25.40 13.70 -4.14
N HIS A 140 24.23 14.25 -4.44
CA HIS A 140 23.65 15.37 -3.69
C HIS A 140 22.75 14.96 -2.50
N ALA A 141 22.13 13.79 -2.53
CA ALA A 141 21.13 13.40 -1.51
C ALA A 141 21.76 12.87 -0.21
N ILE A 142 23.01 12.40 -0.25
CA ILE A 142 23.72 11.86 0.91
C ILE A 142 24.32 12.98 1.80
N LEU A 143 24.56 14.17 1.25
CA LEU A 143 25.27 15.27 1.93
C LEU A 143 24.41 16.10 2.92
N HIS A 144 23.09 15.90 2.97
CA HIS A 144 22.19 16.68 3.82
C HIS A 144 21.53 15.89 4.96
N ALA A 145 22.01 14.66 5.23
CA ALA A 145 21.49 13.80 6.30
C ALA A 145 22.56 13.46 7.37
N THR A 146 23.44 14.43 7.67
CA THR A 146 24.35 14.42 8.82
C THR A 146 24.03 15.56 9.77
#